data_AF-A0A8T5B191-F1
#
_entry.id   AF-A0A8T5B191-F1
#
_cell.length_a   1.000
_cell.length_b   1.000
_cell.length_c   1.000
_cell.angle_alpha   90.00
_cell.angle_beta   90.00
_cell.angle_gamma   90.00
#
_symmetry.space_group_name_H-M   'P 1'
#
loop_
_entity.id
_entity.type
_entity.pdbx_description
1 polymer ?
#
loop_
_entity_poly.entity_id
_entity_poly.type
_entity_poly.pdbx_seq_one_letter_code
_entity_poly.pdbx_strand_id
1 'polypeptide(L)'
;MARIKGLRTKIPPTLKDRLSDILLKLNLQKEKLEQITERLCQRDDEIFQRCIGAHIAGDEDHAKIYANECAEVRSMFKIAKSVQLALEKVIIRLETVEQFGEALNYIAPVMEVVKEIKGEISGVIPEVAGELEKVTSILADLSAETGQVPTTDFEVQVASEEARKVLEESKSVADQRVREQFPELPFQESLNSNVEIKEVEQRERLEEPLLEQVLSYIETHQGRVSITECAQTLSRSPSDVIRAIGQLKEEGRVIVE
;
A
#
# COMPACT_ATOMS: atom_id res chain seq x y z
N MET A 1 -55.64 10.03 43.14
CA MET A 1 -54.82 11.14 42.62
C MET A 1 -53.36 10.70 42.59
N ALA A 2 -52.74 10.66 41.41
CA ALA A 2 -51.33 10.30 41.29
C ALA A 2 -50.46 11.53 41.59
N ARG A 3 -49.47 11.36 42.48
CA ARG A 3 -48.54 12.41 42.92
C ARG A 3 -47.19 12.15 42.25
N ILE A 4 -46.88 12.93 41.20
CA ILE A 4 -45.61 12.82 40.48
C ILE A 4 -44.52 13.46 41.35
N LYS A 5 -43.60 12.64 41.86
CA LYS A 5 -42.37 13.08 42.54
C LYS A 5 -41.27 13.31 41.50
N GLY A 6 -41.18 14.55 41.01
CA GLY A 6 -40.00 15.08 40.32
C GLY A 6 -39.89 14.78 38.83
N LEU A 7 -39.55 15.80 38.04
CA LEU A 7 -39.02 15.63 36.70
C LEU A 7 -37.60 15.07 36.82
N ARG A 8 -37.36 13.90 36.22
CA ARG A 8 -36.00 13.39 35.98
C ARG A 8 -35.40 14.24 34.87
N THR A 9 -34.89 15.42 35.21
CA THR A 9 -34.10 16.23 34.27
C THR A 9 -32.88 15.39 33.90
N LYS A 10 -32.81 14.91 32.66
CA LYS A 10 -31.59 14.30 32.11
C LYS A 10 -30.52 15.40 32.21
N ILE A 11 -29.62 15.28 33.19
CA ILE A 11 -28.43 16.12 33.24
C ILE A 11 -27.71 15.87 31.91
N PRO A 12 -27.46 16.91 31.09
CA PRO A 12 -26.75 16.71 29.83
C PRO A 12 -25.38 16.09 30.11
N PRO A 13 -24.93 15.12 29.27
CA PRO A 13 -23.67 14.42 29.50
C PRO A 13 -22.51 15.43 29.54
N THR A 14 -21.65 15.27 30.53
CA THR A 14 -20.49 16.15 30.70
C THR A 14 -19.47 15.92 29.58
N LEU A 15 -18.56 16.87 29.37
CA LEU A 15 -17.44 16.70 28.45
C LEU A 15 -16.69 15.38 28.71
N LYS A 16 -16.46 15.08 29.99
CA LYS A 16 -15.79 13.85 30.41
C LYS A 16 -16.56 12.61 29.99
N ASP A 17 -17.87 12.55 30.25
CA ASP A 17 -18.71 11.41 29.86
C ASP A 17 -18.68 11.16 28.34
N ARG A 18 -18.70 12.24 27.54
CA ARG A 18 -18.63 12.16 26.07
C ARG A 18 -17.24 11.71 25.60
N LEU A 19 -16.16 12.21 26.20
CA LEU A 19 -14.80 11.77 25.90
C LEU A 19 -14.59 10.29 26.26
N SER A 20 -15.09 9.84 27.41
CA SER A 20 -15.03 8.43 27.79
C SER A 20 -15.81 7.54 26.80
N ASP A 21 -16.98 7.97 26.31
CA ASP A 21 -17.74 7.23 25.28
C ASP A 21 -16.98 7.17 23.94
N ILE A 22 -16.36 8.27 23.52
CA ILE A 22 -15.50 8.29 22.33
C ILE A 22 -14.32 7.33 22.50
N LEU A 23 -13.61 7.40 23.63
CA LEU A 23 -12.46 6.54 23.92
C LEU A 23 -12.85 5.06 23.89
N LEU A 24 -14.00 4.69 24.47
CA LEU A 24 -14.52 3.32 24.40
C LEU A 24 -14.75 2.89 22.95
N LYS A 25 -15.42 3.72 22.13
CA LYS A 25 -15.69 3.41 20.72
C LYS A 25 -14.40 3.24 19.91
N LEU A 26 -13.42 4.11 20.11
CA LEU A 26 -12.14 4.05 19.40
C LEU A 26 -11.34 2.82 19.81
N ASN A 27 -11.31 2.46 21.09
CA ASN A 27 -10.66 1.22 21.55
C ASN A 27 -11.30 -0.03 20.93
N LEU A 28 -12.63 -0.08 20.84
CA LEU A 28 -13.33 -1.18 20.15
C LEU A 28 -12.95 -1.29 18.67
N GLN A 29 -12.80 -0.14 17.98
CA GLN A 29 -12.34 -0.16 16.59
C GLN A 29 -10.87 -0.56 16.47
N LYS A 30 -10.01 -0.17 17.42
CA LYS A 30 -8.60 -0.61 17.47
C LYS A 30 -8.49 -2.13 17.60
N GLU A 31 -9.20 -2.72 18.55
CA GLU A 31 -9.22 -4.19 18.75
C GLU A 31 -9.76 -4.92 17.51
N LYS A 32 -10.79 -4.36 16.87
CA LYS A 32 -11.32 -4.90 15.63
C LYS A 32 -10.30 -4.86 14.49
N LEU A 33 -9.55 -3.76 14.35
CA LEU A 33 -8.48 -3.64 13.38
C LEU A 33 -7.37 -4.67 13.64
N GLU A 34 -7.02 -4.92 14.91
CA GLU A 34 -6.07 -5.97 15.30
C GLU A 34 -6.50 -7.34 14.78
N GLN A 35 -7.74 -7.75 15.06
CA GLN A 35 -8.28 -9.02 14.56
C GLN A 35 -8.29 -9.11 13.02
N ILE A 36 -8.57 -8.00 12.34
CA ILE A 36 -8.57 -7.97 10.87
C ILE A 36 -7.15 -8.07 10.32
N THR A 37 -6.18 -7.37 10.91
CA THR A 37 -4.77 -7.47 10.50
C THR A 37 -4.22 -8.87 10.66
N GLU A 38 -4.57 -9.59 11.74
CA GLU A 38 -4.21 -10.99 11.93
C GLU A 38 -4.79 -11.90 10.84
N ARG A 39 -6.07 -11.71 10.49
CA ARG A 39 -6.70 -12.46 9.40
C ARG A 39 -6.07 -12.19 8.05
N LEU A 40 -5.67 -10.94 7.78
CA LEU A 40 -4.98 -10.57 6.56
C LEU A 40 -3.59 -11.24 6.47
N CYS A 41 -2.85 -11.35 7.58
CA CYS A 41 -1.60 -12.11 7.61
C CYS A 41 -1.83 -13.59 7.28
N GLN A 42 -2.79 -14.23 7.95
CA GLN A 42 -3.11 -15.65 7.70
C GLN A 42 -3.51 -15.88 6.24
N ARG A 43 -4.30 -14.95 5.68
CA ARG A 43 -4.72 -14.98 4.28
C ARG A 43 -3.52 -14.85 3.33
N ASP A 44 -2.58 -13.94 3.61
CA ASP A 44 -1.35 -13.77 2.82
C ASP A 44 -0.53 -15.06 2.80
N ASP A 45 -0.32 -15.69 3.96
CA ASP A 45 0.42 -16.94 4.08
C ASP A 45 -0.22 -18.06 3.22
N GLU A 46 -1.54 -18.22 3.31
CA GLU A 46 -2.27 -19.22 2.53
C GLU A 46 -2.13 -19.00 1.02
N ILE A 47 -2.30 -17.76 0.55
CA ILE A 47 -2.19 -17.43 -0.88
C ILE A 47 -0.74 -17.59 -1.34
N PHE A 48 0.23 -17.19 -0.52
CA PHE A 48 1.63 -17.29 -0.86
C PHE A 48 2.07 -18.76 -1.02
N GLN A 49 1.63 -19.65 -0.14
CA GLN A 49 1.89 -21.09 -0.31
C GLN A 49 1.27 -21.65 -1.59
N ARG A 50 0.07 -21.19 -1.97
CA ARG A 50 -0.56 -21.57 -3.25
C ARG A 50 0.21 -21.02 -4.46
N CYS A 51 0.74 -19.80 -4.36
CA CYS A 51 1.61 -19.20 -5.38
C CYS A 51 2.85 -20.06 -5.62
N ILE A 52 3.53 -20.47 -4.55
CA ILE A 52 4.70 -21.36 -4.62
C ILE A 52 4.31 -22.70 -5.28
N GLY A 53 3.20 -23.30 -4.84
CA GLY A 53 2.72 -24.57 -5.39
C GLY A 53 2.43 -24.50 -6.89
N ALA A 54 1.77 -23.44 -7.36
CA ALA A 54 1.49 -23.21 -8.78
C ALA A 54 2.79 -23.02 -9.59
N HIS A 55 3.73 -22.24 -9.06
CA HIS A 55 5.02 -22.01 -9.73
C HIS A 55 5.85 -23.30 -9.87
N ILE A 56 5.92 -24.13 -8.81
CA ILE A 56 6.62 -25.43 -8.86
C ILE A 56 5.96 -26.38 -9.88
N ALA A 57 4.64 -26.33 -10.02
CA ALA A 57 3.90 -27.14 -10.99
C ALA A 57 4.05 -26.64 -12.45
N GLY A 58 4.72 -25.50 -12.69
CA GLY A 58 4.82 -24.86 -14.00
C GLY A 58 3.52 -24.19 -14.45
N ASP A 59 2.58 -23.97 -13.53
CA ASP A 59 1.29 -23.31 -13.78
C ASP A 59 1.44 -21.79 -13.58
N GLU A 60 2.05 -21.15 -14.57
CA GLU A 60 2.40 -19.73 -14.56
C GLU A 60 1.18 -18.80 -14.46
N ASP A 61 0.03 -19.20 -15.04
CA ASP A 61 -1.18 -18.38 -14.99
C ASP A 61 -1.74 -18.31 -13.57
N HIS A 62 -1.83 -19.45 -12.87
CA HIS A 62 -2.27 -19.46 -11.47
C HIS A 62 -1.23 -18.80 -10.55
N ALA A 63 0.07 -18.98 -10.80
CA ALA A 63 1.11 -18.31 -10.03
C ALA A 63 0.95 -16.78 -10.07
N LYS A 64 0.70 -16.20 -11.26
CA LYS A 64 0.42 -14.77 -11.42
C LYS A 64 -0.84 -14.31 -10.70
N ILE A 65 -1.93 -15.08 -10.78
CA ILE A 65 -3.18 -14.76 -10.07
C ILE A 65 -2.93 -14.71 -8.55
N TYR A 66 -2.24 -15.71 -8.00
CA TYR A 66 -1.94 -15.74 -6.56
C TYR A 66 -0.98 -14.63 -6.14
N ALA A 67 0.02 -14.30 -6.95
CA ALA A 67 0.93 -13.19 -6.68
C ALA A 67 0.19 -11.84 -6.60
N ASN A 68 -0.74 -11.58 -7.54
CA ASN A 68 -1.56 -10.37 -7.52
C ASN A 68 -2.46 -10.30 -6.28
N GLU A 69 -3.11 -11.41 -5.91
CA GLU A 69 -3.93 -11.46 -4.70
C GLU A 69 -3.08 -11.22 -3.43
N CYS A 70 -1.88 -11.80 -3.34
CA CYS A 70 -0.94 -11.49 -2.25
C CYS A 70 -0.63 -9.99 -2.17
N ALA A 71 -0.36 -9.34 -3.31
CA ALA A 71 -0.08 -7.91 -3.34
C ALA A 71 -1.28 -7.08 -2.81
N GLU A 72 -2.50 -7.43 -3.20
CA GLU A 72 -3.73 -6.79 -2.72
C GLU A 72 -3.94 -7.01 -1.21
N VAL A 73 -3.82 -8.24 -0.71
CA VAL A 73 -3.96 -8.55 0.72
C VAL A 73 -2.93 -7.78 1.55
N ARG A 74 -1.68 -7.70 1.08
CA ARG A 74 -0.62 -6.91 1.73
C ARG A 74 -0.91 -5.41 1.70
N SER A 75 -1.49 -4.91 0.62
CA SER A 75 -1.93 -3.51 0.51
C SER A 75 -3.01 -3.21 1.56
N MET A 76 -4.03 -4.06 1.65
CA MET A 76 -5.08 -3.97 2.66
C MET A 76 -4.53 -4.03 4.09
N PHE A 77 -3.56 -4.92 4.35
CA PHE A 77 -2.89 -5.02 5.66
C PHE A 77 -2.17 -3.73 6.02
N LYS A 78 -1.40 -3.14 5.09
CA LYS A 78 -0.69 -1.87 5.33
C LYS A 78 -1.64 -0.73 5.68
N ILE A 79 -2.75 -0.61 4.95
CA ILE A 79 -3.78 0.41 5.23
C ILE A 79 -4.39 0.18 6.61
N ALA A 80 -4.85 -1.05 6.89
CA ALA A 80 -5.45 -1.38 8.18
C ALA A 80 -4.49 -1.14 9.35
N LYS A 81 -3.20 -1.47 9.18
CA LYS A 81 -2.17 -1.27 10.19
C LYS A 81 -1.85 0.21 10.41
N SER A 82 -1.74 0.99 9.34
CA SER A 82 -1.57 2.45 9.40
C SER A 82 -2.69 3.10 10.21
N VAL A 83 -3.93 2.75 9.87
CA VAL A 83 -5.14 3.22 10.54
C VAL A 83 -5.17 2.80 12.02
N GLN A 84 -4.78 1.57 12.35
CA GLN A 84 -4.67 1.12 13.74
C GLN A 84 -3.71 2.02 14.56
N LEU A 85 -2.53 2.33 14.02
CA LEU A 85 -1.53 3.17 14.68
C LEU A 85 -2.01 4.62 14.83
N ALA A 86 -2.63 5.16 13.79
CA ALA A 86 -3.20 6.51 13.82
C ALA A 86 -4.33 6.60 14.87
N LEU A 87 -5.14 5.55 14.99
CA LEU A 87 -6.20 5.46 15.99
C LEU A 87 -5.64 5.40 17.42
N GLU A 88 -4.60 4.63 17.65
CA GLU A 88 -3.89 4.56 18.94
C GLU A 88 -3.34 5.93 19.35
N LYS A 89 -2.73 6.67 18.40
CA LYS A 89 -2.29 8.05 18.63
C LYS A 89 -3.44 8.97 19.01
N VAL A 90 -4.61 8.84 18.37
CA VAL A 90 -5.81 9.61 18.72
C VAL A 90 -6.29 9.28 20.13
N ILE A 91 -6.34 8.00 20.50
CA ILE A 91 -6.76 7.54 21.82
C ILE A 91 -5.88 8.18 22.91
N ILE A 92 -4.55 8.08 22.79
CA ILE A 92 -3.60 8.66 23.76
C ILE A 92 -3.78 10.18 23.91
N ARG A 93 -4.04 10.88 22.80
CA ARG A 93 -4.32 12.33 22.83
C ARG A 93 -5.61 12.64 23.58
N LEU A 94 -6.68 11.90 23.31
CA LEU A 94 -7.96 12.10 23.98
C LEU A 94 -7.90 11.74 25.47
N GLU A 95 -7.14 10.72 25.87
CA GLU A 95 -6.85 10.41 27.28
C GLU A 95 -6.13 11.57 27.97
N THR A 96 -5.20 12.22 27.27
CA THR A 96 -4.51 13.42 27.79
C THR A 96 -5.50 14.57 28.00
N VAL A 97 -6.42 14.80 27.05
CA VAL A 97 -7.47 15.81 27.17
C VAL A 97 -8.41 15.51 28.35
N GLU A 98 -8.80 14.24 28.51
CA GLU A 98 -9.67 13.78 29.59
C GLU A 98 -9.03 13.97 30.98
N GLN A 99 -7.73 13.69 31.11
CA GLN A 99 -7.00 13.77 32.38
C GLN A 99 -6.63 15.20 32.79
N PHE A 100 -6.26 16.05 31.83
CA PHE A 100 -5.67 17.36 32.15
C PHE A 100 -6.57 18.55 31.84
N GLY A 101 -7.70 18.39 31.13
CA GLY A 101 -8.82 19.35 31.05
C GLY A 101 -8.55 20.71 30.38
N GLU A 102 -7.32 21.22 30.39
CA GLU A 102 -6.89 22.50 29.79
C GLU A 102 -6.59 22.38 28.28
N ALA A 103 -6.76 21.18 27.73
CA ALA A 103 -6.30 20.76 26.42
C ALA A 103 -7.43 20.70 25.36
N LEU A 104 -8.43 21.57 25.46
CA LEU A 104 -9.55 21.60 24.50
C LEU A 104 -9.08 21.93 23.06
N ASN A 105 -7.96 22.64 22.93
CA ASN A 105 -7.34 22.98 21.64
C ASN A 105 -6.83 21.75 20.88
N TYR A 106 -6.72 20.58 21.53
CA TYR A 106 -6.28 19.34 20.89
C TYR A 106 -7.43 18.56 20.25
N ILE A 107 -8.70 18.93 20.50
CA ILE A 107 -9.87 18.24 19.92
C ILE A 107 -9.94 18.45 18.40
N ALA A 108 -9.69 19.67 17.91
CA ALA A 108 -9.75 19.96 16.48
C ALA A 108 -8.70 19.16 15.67
N PRO A 109 -7.39 19.14 16.05
CA PRO A 109 -6.41 18.28 15.41
C PRO A 109 -6.73 16.79 15.50
N VAL A 110 -7.35 16.34 16.60
CA VAL A 110 -7.80 14.94 16.72
C VAL A 110 -8.90 14.63 15.72
N MET A 111 -9.89 15.51 15.59
CA MET A 111 -11.01 15.33 14.65
C MET A 111 -10.54 15.24 13.20
N GLU A 112 -9.55 16.05 12.78
CA GLU A 112 -8.99 15.96 11.43
C GLU A 112 -8.33 14.59 11.17
N VAL A 113 -7.53 14.11 12.11
CA VAL A 113 -6.91 12.78 12.01
C VAL A 113 -7.98 11.68 11.94
N VAL A 114 -9.06 11.75 12.73
CA VAL A 114 -10.14 10.76 12.65
C VAL A 114 -10.85 10.77 11.29
N LYS A 115 -11.01 11.95 10.66
CA LYS A 115 -11.57 12.07 9.30
C LYS A 115 -10.66 11.47 8.24
N GLU A 116 -9.35 11.69 8.36
CA GLU A 116 -8.34 11.09 7.48
C GLU A 116 -8.36 9.56 7.57
N ILE A 117 -8.29 9.03 8.81
CA ILE A 117 -8.36 7.58 9.09
C ILE A 117 -9.62 6.97 8.48
N LYS A 118 -10.78 7.62 8.65
CA LYS A 118 -12.05 7.19 8.06
C LYS A 118 -11.94 7.08 6.53
N GLY A 119 -11.35 8.09 5.89
CA GLY A 119 -11.16 8.13 4.43
C GLY A 119 -10.33 6.94 3.95
N GLU A 120 -9.16 6.74 4.54
CA GLU A 120 -8.24 5.65 4.20
C GLU A 120 -8.87 4.26 4.39
N ILE A 121 -9.58 4.05 5.51
CA ILE A 121 -10.10 2.73 5.85
C ILE A 121 -11.42 2.40 5.14
N SER A 122 -12.11 3.39 4.58
CA SER A 122 -13.44 3.20 3.98
C SER A 122 -13.47 2.18 2.83
N GLY A 123 -12.40 2.10 2.04
CA GLY A 123 -12.26 1.14 0.93
C GLY A 123 -11.86 -0.27 1.36
N VAL A 124 -11.31 -0.42 2.57
CA VAL A 124 -10.75 -1.70 3.06
C VAL A 124 -11.67 -2.33 4.11
N ILE A 125 -12.12 -1.54 5.09
CA ILE A 125 -12.96 -1.97 6.22
C ILE A 125 -14.09 -0.93 6.44
N PRO A 126 -15.17 -0.98 5.64
CA PRO A 126 -16.25 0.01 5.68
C PRO A 126 -16.96 0.11 7.03
N GLU A 127 -17.01 -1.00 7.77
CA GLU A 127 -17.64 -1.04 9.09
C GLU A 127 -16.92 -0.15 10.11
N VAL A 128 -15.59 -0.21 10.13
CA VAL A 128 -14.77 0.66 11.00
C VAL A 128 -14.97 2.12 10.60
N ALA A 129 -14.97 2.42 9.30
CA ALA A 129 -15.25 3.78 8.80
C ALA A 129 -16.62 4.30 9.27
N GLY A 130 -17.65 3.46 9.31
CA GLY A 130 -18.98 3.82 9.81
C GLY A 130 -19.00 4.19 11.29
N GLU A 131 -18.22 3.50 12.12
CA GLU A 131 -18.10 3.83 13.55
C GLU A 131 -17.24 5.09 13.78
N LEU A 132 -16.18 5.29 12.98
CA LEU A 132 -15.38 6.52 13.01
C LEU A 132 -16.20 7.74 12.59
N GLU A 133 -17.19 7.59 11.72
CA GLU A 133 -18.12 8.68 11.37
C GLU A 133 -18.94 9.12 12.58
N LYS A 134 -19.44 8.17 13.37
CA LYS A 134 -20.18 8.48 14.60
C LYS A 134 -19.29 9.20 15.60
N VAL A 135 -18.05 8.75 15.77
CA VAL A 135 -17.06 9.44 16.62
C VAL A 135 -16.80 10.85 16.11
N THR A 136 -16.62 11.03 14.81
CA THR A 136 -16.43 12.34 14.18
C THR A 136 -17.59 13.29 14.48
N SER A 137 -18.83 12.80 14.44
CA SER A 137 -20.01 13.60 14.80
C SER A 137 -19.99 14.05 16.26
N ILE A 138 -19.65 13.15 17.20
CA ILE A 138 -19.59 13.49 18.63
C ILE A 138 -18.46 14.51 18.90
N LEU A 139 -17.30 14.34 18.24
CA LEU A 139 -16.18 15.30 18.34
C LEU A 139 -16.55 16.67 17.75
N ALA A 140 -17.32 16.71 16.67
CA ALA A 140 -17.80 17.95 16.06
C ALA A 140 -18.78 18.69 17.00
N ASP A 141 -19.72 17.97 17.61
CA ASP A 141 -20.65 18.53 18.60
C ASP A 141 -19.88 19.10 19.80
N LEU A 142 -18.88 18.36 20.30
CA LEU A 142 -18.00 18.82 21.40
C LEU A 142 -17.22 20.09 21.03
N SER A 143 -16.67 20.15 19.82
CA SER A 143 -15.94 21.32 19.34
C SER A 143 -16.85 22.55 19.19
N ALA A 144 -18.09 22.36 18.73
CA ALA A 144 -19.07 23.44 18.59
C ALA A 144 -19.54 24.00 19.95
N GLU A 145 -19.74 23.13 20.95
CA GLU A 145 -20.18 23.51 22.30
C GLU A 145 -19.08 24.30 23.07
N THR A 146 -17.81 24.08 22.74
CA THR A 146 -16.66 24.61 23.50
C THR A 146 -16.16 25.98 23.01
N GLY A 147 -16.65 26.46 21.86
CA GLY A 147 -16.20 27.71 21.25
C GLY A 147 -14.86 27.57 20.51
N GLN A 148 -14.75 28.22 19.35
CA GLN A 148 -13.55 28.16 18.51
C GLN A 148 -12.36 28.81 19.22
N VAL A 149 -11.36 28.01 19.59
CA VAL A 149 -10.00 28.51 19.84
C VAL A 149 -9.25 28.41 18.51
N PRO A 150 -8.53 29.46 18.07
CA PRO A 150 -7.85 29.44 16.78
C PRO A 150 -6.94 28.22 16.63
N THR A 151 -7.06 27.59 15.46
CA THR A 151 -6.25 26.45 15.02
C THR A 151 -4.79 26.89 14.90
N THR A 152 -3.94 26.42 15.79
CA THR A 152 -2.50 26.42 15.53
C THR A 152 -2.22 25.23 14.62
N ASP A 153 -1.71 25.48 13.42
CA ASP A 153 -1.24 24.42 12.52
C ASP A 153 -0.17 23.61 13.24
N PHE A 154 -0.45 22.33 13.50
CA PHE A 154 0.50 21.41 14.11
C PHE A 154 1.02 20.45 13.04
N GLU A 155 2.19 20.74 12.49
CA GLU A 155 2.98 19.73 11.80
C GLU A 155 3.29 18.59 12.76
N VAL A 156 3.05 17.35 12.34
CA VAL A 156 3.55 16.16 13.03
C VAL A 156 5.04 16.07 12.79
N GLN A 157 5.81 16.86 13.52
CA GLN A 157 7.24 16.63 13.67
C GLN A 157 7.47 15.72 14.88
N VAL A 158 8.48 14.88 14.81
CA VAL A 158 8.98 14.16 15.99
C VAL A 158 9.41 15.21 17.00
N ALA A 159 8.58 15.41 18.04
CA ALA A 159 8.63 16.62 18.87
C ALA A 159 9.90 16.74 19.74
N SER A 160 10.69 15.67 19.86
CA SER A 160 11.94 15.66 20.63
C SER A 160 12.96 14.65 20.10
N GLU A 161 14.24 14.90 20.35
CA GLU A 161 15.37 13.99 20.06
C GLU A 161 15.13 12.59 20.67
N GLU A 162 14.59 12.54 21.90
CA GLU A 162 14.16 11.29 22.56
C GLU A 162 13.07 10.55 21.79
N ALA A 163 12.02 11.24 21.31
CA ALA A 163 10.98 10.60 20.51
C ALA A 163 11.53 10.03 19.19
N ARG A 164 12.60 10.65 18.66
CA ARG A 164 13.29 10.22 17.45
C ARG A 164 14.12 8.96 17.69
N LYS A 165 14.86 8.90 18.80
CA LYS A 165 15.57 7.69 19.24
C LYS A 165 14.63 6.52 19.50
N VAL A 166 13.54 6.75 20.23
CA VAL A 166 12.55 5.69 20.51
C VAL A 166 11.87 5.20 19.23
N LEU A 167 11.56 6.11 18.29
CA LEU A 167 11.02 5.74 16.98
C LEU A 167 12.03 4.93 16.16
N GLU A 168 13.31 5.29 16.18
CA GLU A 168 14.38 4.62 15.44
C GLU A 168 14.69 3.23 16.00
N GLU A 169 14.74 3.08 17.33
CA GLU A 169 14.86 1.79 18.01
C GLU A 169 13.64 0.89 17.73
N SER A 170 12.43 1.46 17.80
CA SER A 170 11.18 0.73 17.53
C SER A 170 11.07 0.32 16.06
N LYS A 171 11.52 1.17 15.13
CA LYS A 171 11.53 0.89 13.70
C LYS A 171 12.49 -0.25 13.36
N SER A 172 13.68 -0.29 13.96
CA SER A 172 14.62 -1.40 13.79
C SER A 172 14.01 -2.75 14.22
N VAL A 173 13.26 -2.77 15.33
CA VAL A 173 12.60 -3.99 15.84
C VAL A 173 11.37 -4.35 15.00
N ALA A 174 10.63 -3.35 14.51
CA ALA A 174 9.48 -3.55 13.63
C ALA A 174 9.90 -4.08 12.24
N ASP A 175 10.93 -3.51 11.62
CA ASP A 175 11.45 -3.94 10.32
C ASP A 175 11.98 -5.38 10.38
N GLN A 176 12.60 -5.76 11.51
CA GLN A 176 13.01 -7.14 11.74
C GLN A 176 11.79 -8.08 11.82
N ARG A 177 10.75 -7.72 12.58
CA ARG A 177 9.53 -8.52 12.69
C ARG A 177 8.71 -8.57 11.40
N VAL A 178 8.65 -7.49 10.64
CA VAL A 178 7.95 -7.44 9.35
C VAL A 178 8.66 -8.32 8.33
N ARG A 179 10.01 -8.35 8.30
CA ARG A 179 10.76 -9.31 7.47
C ARG A 179 10.57 -10.76 7.90
N GLU A 180 10.44 -11.01 9.20
CA GLU A 180 10.17 -12.36 9.73
C GLU A 180 8.72 -12.82 9.46
N GLN A 181 7.75 -11.89 9.46
CA GLN A 181 6.34 -12.18 9.17
C GLN A 181 5.98 -12.17 7.68
N PHE A 182 6.71 -11.41 6.85
CA PHE A 182 6.46 -11.28 5.42
C PHE A 182 7.75 -11.50 4.64
N PRO A 183 8.09 -12.75 4.31
CA PRO A 183 9.24 -13.06 3.46
C PRO A 183 9.08 -12.42 2.07
N GLU A 184 10.21 -11.97 1.52
CA GLU A 184 10.26 -11.37 0.19
C GLU A 184 9.87 -12.42 -0.88
N LEU A 185 8.99 -12.00 -1.79
CA LEU A 185 8.55 -12.85 -2.89
C LEU A 185 9.71 -13.02 -3.87
N PRO A 186 9.89 -14.19 -4.50
CA PRO A 186 10.95 -14.44 -5.48
C PRO A 186 10.87 -13.57 -6.76
N PHE A 187 9.88 -12.67 -6.86
CA PHE A 187 9.65 -11.78 -8.01
C PHE A 187 9.70 -10.30 -7.63
N GLN A 188 10.44 -9.92 -6.58
CA GLN A 188 10.67 -8.49 -6.31
C GLN A 188 11.61 -7.87 -7.35
N GLU A 189 11.10 -7.64 -8.56
CA GLU A 189 11.64 -6.57 -9.39
C GLU A 189 11.17 -5.23 -8.81
N SER A 190 12.16 -4.39 -8.54
CA SER A 190 12.08 -3.14 -7.80
C SER A 190 11.17 -2.11 -8.44
N LEU A 191 9.99 -1.89 -7.86
CA LEU A 191 9.16 -0.72 -8.14
C LEU A 191 9.68 0.50 -7.36
N ASN A 192 10.80 1.08 -7.82
CA ASN A 192 11.24 2.42 -7.44
C ASN A 192 12.10 3.03 -8.56
N SER A 193 11.47 3.63 -9.56
CA SER A 193 11.86 4.96 -10.05
C SER A 193 10.84 5.47 -11.07
N ASN A 194 10.49 6.74 -10.89
CA ASN A 194 9.94 7.71 -11.84
C ASN A 194 9.27 7.21 -13.13
N VAL A 195 8.03 7.67 -13.29
CA VAL A 195 7.27 7.74 -14.54
C VAL A 195 8.12 8.39 -15.64
N GLU A 196 8.75 7.57 -16.47
CA GLU A 196 8.91 7.80 -17.90
C GLU A 196 8.32 6.60 -18.63
N ILE A 197 7.06 6.79 -19.04
CA ILE A 197 6.40 5.94 -20.02
C ILE A 197 7.18 6.09 -21.33
N LYS A 198 7.91 5.04 -21.74
CA LYS A 198 7.94 4.50 -23.12
C LYS A 198 8.84 3.27 -23.25
N GLU A 199 8.17 2.14 -23.53
CA GLU A 199 8.59 1.10 -24.49
C GLU A 199 9.93 0.37 -24.27
N VAL A 200 10.12 -0.41 -23.20
CA VAL A 200 11.13 -1.48 -23.25
C VAL A 200 10.75 -2.65 -22.35
N GLU A 201 9.94 -3.62 -22.81
CA GLU A 201 9.88 -4.97 -22.20
C GLU A 201 9.23 -6.03 -23.12
N GLN A 202 9.56 -5.96 -24.42
CA GLN A 202 9.44 -7.10 -25.35
C GLN A 202 10.81 -7.56 -25.84
N ARG A 203 11.89 -7.26 -25.10
CA ARG A 203 13.22 -7.79 -25.39
C ARG A 203 13.44 -9.05 -24.57
N GLU A 204 13.83 -10.10 -25.30
CA GLU A 204 14.30 -11.42 -24.86
C GLU A 204 13.27 -12.55 -24.93
N ARG A 205 13.05 -13.06 -26.17
CA ARG A 205 13.04 -14.51 -26.52
C ARG A 205 12.50 -14.87 -27.91
N LEU A 206 12.42 -13.95 -28.87
CA LEU A 206 11.93 -14.28 -30.23
C LEU A 206 12.92 -14.13 -31.39
N GLU A 207 14.20 -13.80 -31.16
CA GLU A 207 15.12 -13.48 -32.28
C GLU A 207 16.11 -14.57 -32.70
N GLU A 208 16.31 -15.65 -31.93
CA GLU A 208 17.19 -16.76 -32.36
C GLU A 208 16.87 -17.34 -33.76
N PRO A 209 15.60 -17.58 -34.17
CA PRO A 209 15.33 -18.14 -35.50
C PRO A 209 15.60 -17.14 -36.62
N LEU A 210 15.52 -15.83 -36.36
CA LEU A 210 15.72 -14.81 -37.39
C LEU A 210 17.20 -14.52 -37.63
N LEU A 211 18.03 -14.47 -36.58
CA LEU A 211 19.48 -14.33 -36.74
C LEU A 211 20.05 -15.48 -37.57
N GLU A 212 19.63 -16.71 -37.30
CA GLU A 212 20.11 -17.89 -38.02
C GLU A 212 19.61 -17.94 -39.48
N GLN A 213 18.38 -17.50 -39.73
CA GLN A 213 17.84 -17.35 -41.09
C GLN A 213 18.58 -16.29 -41.91
N VAL A 214 18.95 -15.17 -41.27
CA VAL A 214 19.72 -14.12 -41.91
C VAL A 214 21.16 -14.56 -42.15
N LEU A 215 21.77 -15.27 -41.19
CA LEU A 215 23.13 -15.79 -41.35
C LEU A 215 23.23 -16.83 -42.46
N SER A 216 22.34 -17.83 -42.48
CA SER A 216 22.30 -18.85 -43.55
C SER A 216 22.07 -18.23 -44.93
N TYR A 217 21.26 -17.16 -45.01
CA TYR A 217 21.10 -16.40 -46.25
C TYR A 217 22.40 -15.70 -46.67
N ILE A 218 23.12 -15.06 -45.74
CA ILE A 218 24.42 -14.40 -46.00
C ILE A 218 25.47 -15.41 -46.48
N GLU A 219 25.55 -16.58 -45.84
CA GLU A 219 26.46 -17.67 -46.21
C GLU A 219 26.16 -18.19 -47.63
N THR A 220 24.88 -18.38 -47.95
CA THR A 220 24.44 -18.85 -49.28
C THR A 220 24.75 -17.84 -50.39
N HIS A 221 24.72 -16.53 -50.09
CA HIS A 221 24.96 -15.45 -51.05
C HIS A 221 26.42 -14.94 -51.02
N GLN A 222 27.36 -15.73 -50.49
CA GLN A 222 28.80 -15.43 -50.47
C GLN A 222 29.14 -14.05 -49.87
N GLY A 223 28.43 -13.66 -48.80
CA GLY A 223 28.70 -12.42 -48.09
C GLY A 223 28.16 -11.15 -48.74
N ARG A 224 27.47 -11.23 -49.89
CA ARG A 224 26.80 -10.08 -50.51
C ARG A 224 25.31 -10.17 -50.25
N VAL A 225 24.80 -9.25 -49.43
CA VAL A 225 23.37 -9.20 -49.12
C VAL A 225 22.80 -7.83 -49.37
N SER A 226 21.81 -7.78 -50.26
CA SER A 226 20.89 -6.64 -50.37
C SER A 226 19.82 -6.78 -49.29
N ILE A 227 19.69 -5.77 -48.44
CA ILE A 227 18.70 -5.72 -47.34
C ILE A 227 17.28 -5.97 -47.89
N THR A 228 16.98 -5.43 -49.08
CA THR A 228 15.66 -5.55 -49.72
C THR A 228 15.39 -6.97 -50.22
N GLU A 229 16.40 -7.65 -50.75
CA GLU A 229 16.28 -9.01 -51.31
C GLU A 229 16.23 -10.07 -50.21
N CYS A 230 16.99 -9.86 -49.13
CA CYS A 230 16.94 -10.69 -47.92
C CYS A 230 15.57 -10.57 -47.23
N ALA A 231 15.05 -9.36 -47.09
CA ALA A 231 13.72 -9.12 -46.52
C ALA A 231 12.60 -9.81 -47.33
N GLN A 232 12.67 -9.72 -48.67
CA GLN A 232 11.71 -10.38 -49.55
C GLN A 232 11.81 -11.91 -49.48
N THR A 233 13.02 -12.46 -49.48
CA THR A 233 13.23 -13.91 -49.48
C THR A 233 12.86 -14.55 -48.14
N LEU A 234 13.17 -13.89 -47.03
CA LEU A 234 12.81 -14.36 -45.69
C LEU A 234 11.37 -14.01 -45.30
N SER A 235 10.61 -13.31 -46.15
CA SER A 235 9.27 -12.78 -45.84
C SER A 235 9.23 -11.95 -44.55
N ARG A 236 10.26 -11.11 -44.36
CA ARG A 236 10.45 -10.26 -43.17
C ARG A 236 10.50 -8.79 -43.56
N SER A 237 10.33 -7.93 -42.56
CA SER A 237 10.47 -6.49 -42.78
C SER A 237 11.95 -6.15 -42.99
N PRO A 238 12.28 -5.15 -43.83
CA PRO A 238 13.66 -4.66 -43.98
C PRO A 238 14.27 -4.20 -42.65
N SER A 239 13.46 -3.65 -41.73
CA SER A 239 13.87 -3.25 -40.39
C SER A 239 14.32 -4.41 -39.51
N ASP A 240 13.66 -5.57 -39.60
CA ASP A 240 14.03 -6.74 -38.82
C ASP A 240 15.33 -7.37 -39.35
N VAL A 241 15.54 -7.36 -40.68
CA VAL A 241 16.80 -7.81 -41.31
C VAL A 241 17.96 -6.90 -40.91
N ILE A 242 17.76 -5.57 -40.89
CA ILE A 242 18.79 -4.61 -40.44
C ILE A 242 19.15 -4.87 -38.97
N ARG A 243 18.14 -5.10 -38.11
CA ARG A 243 18.35 -5.39 -36.69
C ARG A 243 19.15 -6.68 -36.50
N ALA A 244 18.79 -7.75 -37.21
CA ALA A 244 19.48 -9.03 -37.16
C ALA A 244 20.93 -8.93 -37.68
N ILE A 245 21.19 -8.20 -38.77
CA ILE A 245 22.56 -7.96 -39.26
C ILE A 245 23.38 -7.14 -38.25
N GLY A 246 22.76 -6.17 -37.57
CA GLY A 246 23.38 -5.39 -36.50
C GLY A 246 23.81 -6.26 -35.32
N GLN A 247 22.94 -7.16 -34.86
CA GLN A 247 23.26 -8.12 -33.80
C GLN A 247 24.34 -9.11 -34.23
N LEU A 248 24.28 -9.67 -35.45
CA LEU A 248 25.33 -10.56 -35.97
C LEU A 248 26.70 -9.86 -36.06
N LYS A 249 26.72 -8.54 -36.27
CA LYS A 249 27.95 -7.71 -36.25
C LYS A 249 28.47 -7.52 -34.82
N GLU A 250 27.59 -7.24 -33.85
CA GLU A 250 27.95 -7.14 -32.43
C GLU A 250 28.47 -8.48 -31.87
N GLU A 251 27.88 -9.59 -32.30
CA GLU A 251 28.33 -10.96 -31.99
C GLU A 251 29.61 -11.37 -32.73
N GLY A 252 30.12 -10.55 -33.66
CA GLY A 252 31.32 -10.83 -34.45
C GLY A 252 31.15 -11.95 -35.48
N ARG A 253 29.92 -12.36 -35.78
CA ARG A 253 29.59 -13.42 -36.75
C ARG A 253 29.61 -12.92 -38.19
N VAL A 254 29.50 -11.61 -38.42
CA VAL A 254 29.61 -10.98 -39.75
C VAL A 254 30.43 -9.69 -39.71
N ILE A 255 31.20 -9.43 -40.77
CA ILE A 255 31.96 -8.19 -40.97
C ILE A 255 31.29 -7.43 -42.12
N VAL A 256 30.72 -6.27 -41.81
CA VAL A 256 30.09 -5.39 -42.79
C VAL A 256 31.09 -4.28 -43.13
N GLU A 257 31.57 -4.24 -44.38
CA GLU A 257 32.34 -3.13 -44.96
C GLU A 257 31.44 -1.96 -45.37
#